data_AF-A0A1E1WR79-F1
#
_entry.id   AF-A0A1E1WR79-F1
#
_cell.length_a   1.000
_cell.length_b   1.000
_cell.length_c   1.000
_cell.angle_alpha   90.00
_cell.angle_beta   90.00
_cell.angle_gamma   90.00
#
_symmetry.space_group_name_H-M   'P 1'
#
loop_
_entity.id
_entity.type
_entity.pdbx_description
1 polymer ?
#
loop_
_entity_poly.entity_id
_entity_poly.type
_entity_poly.pdbx_seq_one_letter_code
_entity_poly.pdbx_strand_id
1 'polypeptide(L)'
;ETGQFLGRTGSSWAKILLFYVIFYAVLAGFFAALLAIFFQTLDAKMPKWQMEASIIGNNPGLGFRPTPDTANVESTLIYYRANDKGSVLKWSKVIDEFLDQYRKKGSGVGEATGAENRVACSPTSGALGEKQVCDVPVDDFHPCTPANQYNYEEGGPCV
;
A
#
# COMPACT_ATOMS: atom_id res chain seq x y z
N GLU A 1 20.83 55.08 -18.09
CA GLU A 1 20.45 53.80 -17.45
C GLU A 1 21.50 52.73 -17.78
N THR A 2 22.18 52.16 -16.79
CA THR A 2 23.29 51.19 -16.98
C THR A 2 22.82 49.77 -17.32
N GLY A 3 21.50 49.53 -17.41
CA GLY A 3 20.93 48.22 -17.80
C GLY A 3 21.32 47.07 -16.87
N GLN A 4 21.59 47.38 -15.59
CA GLN A 4 22.01 46.42 -14.58
C GLN A 4 20.82 46.00 -13.70
N PHE A 5 20.77 44.71 -13.35
CA PHE A 5 19.84 44.14 -12.38
C PHE A 5 20.65 43.40 -11.31
N LEU A 6 20.41 43.71 -10.03
CA LEU A 6 21.13 43.13 -8.88
C LEU A 6 22.67 43.17 -9.07
N GLY A 7 23.19 44.32 -9.55
CA GLY A 7 24.63 44.56 -9.70
C GLY A 7 25.28 43.90 -10.92
N ARG A 8 24.52 43.31 -11.85
CA ARG A 8 25.05 42.69 -13.08
C ARG A 8 24.28 43.12 -14.33
N THR A 9 24.99 43.19 -15.45
CA THR A 9 24.37 43.46 -16.76
C THR A 9 23.58 42.24 -17.24
N GLY A 10 22.55 42.44 -18.08
CA GLY A 10 21.78 41.33 -18.65
C GLY A 10 22.64 40.29 -19.38
N SER A 11 23.70 40.72 -20.07
CA SER A 11 24.67 39.81 -20.71
C SER A 11 25.43 38.93 -19.69
N SER A 12 25.78 39.48 -18.52
CA SER A 12 26.40 38.70 -17.45
C SER A 12 25.42 37.70 -16.85
N TRP A 13 24.16 38.08 -16.66
CA TRP A 13 23.10 37.17 -16.20
C TRP A 13 22.86 36.01 -17.16
N ALA A 14 22.76 36.28 -18.46
CA ALA A 14 22.56 35.25 -19.47
C ALA A 14 23.71 34.22 -19.48
N LYS A 15 24.96 34.68 -19.35
CA LYS A 15 26.13 33.80 -19.27
C LYS A 15 26.11 32.92 -18.02
N ILE A 16 25.78 33.50 -16.86
CA ILE A 16 25.70 32.76 -15.59
C ILE A 16 24.58 31.72 -15.64
N LEU A 17 23.40 32.12 -16.13
CA LEU A 17 22.25 31.22 -16.23
C LEU A 17 22.53 30.08 -17.22
N LEU A 18 23.09 30.38 -18.39
CA LEU A 18 23.50 29.35 -19.35
C LEU A 18 24.52 28.38 -18.75
N PHE A 19 25.51 28.89 -18.03
CA PHE A 19 26.48 28.05 -17.33
C PHE A 19 25.80 27.11 -16.33
N TYR A 20 24.93 27.62 -15.46
CA TYR A 20 24.25 26.78 -14.47
C TYR A 20 23.28 25.78 -15.09
N VAL A 21 22.58 26.15 -16.16
CA VAL A 21 21.71 25.22 -16.90
C VAL A 21 22.52 24.05 -17.43
N ILE A 22 23.64 24.31 -18.12
CA ILE A 22 24.49 23.24 -18.66
C ILE A 22 25.11 22.42 -17.52
N PHE A 23 25.65 23.09 -16.51
CA PHE A 23 26.26 22.44 -15.36
C PHE A 23 25.30 21.49 -14.65
N TYR A 24 24.09 21.96 -14.31
CA TYR A 24 23.09 21.13 -13.63
C TYR A 24 22.48 20.07 -14.54
N ALA A 25 22.38 20.29 -15.85
CA ALA A 25 21.97 19.26 -16.80
C ALA A 25 22.98 18.11 -16.85
N VAL A 26 24.28 18.42 -16.90
CA VAL A 26 25.35 17.40 -16.86
C VAL A 26 25.38 16.69 -15.51
N LEU A 27 25.23 17.42 -14.40
CA LEU A 27 25.20 16.84 -13.06
C LEU A 27 24.01 15.89 -12.88
N ALA A 28 22.82 16.29 -13.33
CA ALA A 28 21.63 15.45 -13.31
C ALA A 28 21.79 14.22 -14.21
N GLY A 29 22.38 14.38 -15.40
CA GLY A 29 22.69 13.26 -16.29
C GLY A 29 23.68 12.26 -15.69
N PHE A 30 24.72 12.74 -15.02
CA PHE A 30 25.67 11.90 -14.30
C PHE A 30 25.00 11.13 -13.15
N PHE A 31 24.17 11.80 -12.35
CA PHE A 31 23.39 11.16 -11.29
C PHE A 31 22.43 10.09 -11.87
N ALA A 32 21.72 10.41 -12.94
CA ALA A 32 20.81 9.47 -13.60
C ALA A 32 21.57 8.24 -14.15
N ALA A 33 22.77 8.43 -14.72
CA ALA A 33 23.61 7.32 -15.17
C ALA A 33 24.06 6.42 -14.01
N LEU A 34 24.48 7.00 -12.88
CA LEU A 34 24.81 6.23 -11.68
C LEU A 34 23.60 5.47 -11.13
N LEU A 35 22.43 6.09 -11.13
CA LEU A 35 21.19 5.44 -10.70
C LEU A 35 20.80 4.30 -11.65
N ALA A 36 20.98 4.46 -12.96
CA ALA A 36 20.73 3.42 -13.95
C ALA A 36 21.66 2.21 -13.74
N ILE A 37 22.95 2.44 -13.46
CA ILE A 37 23.90 1.39 -13.10
C ILE A 37 23.47 0.69 -11.80
N PHE A 38 23.06 1.45 -10.79
CA PHE A 38 22.54 0.87 -9.55
C PHE A 38 21.33 -0.03 -9.78
N PHE A 39 20.38 0.37 -10.64
CA PHE A 39 19.22 -0.47 -10.99
C PHE A 39 19.61 -1.79 -11.68
N GLN A 40 20.73 -1.85 -12.40
CA GLN A 40 21.23 -3.13 -12.96
C GLN A 40 21.69 -4.12 -11.87
N THR A 41 21.87 -3.66 -10.63
CA THR A 41 22.28 -4.51 -9.49
C THR A 41 21.11 -5.04 -8.67
N LEU A 42 19.87 -4.72 -9.05
CA LEU A 42 18.64 -5.11 -8.35
C LEU A 42 17.85 -6.15 -9.12
N ASP A 43 17.21 -7.05 -8.39
CA ASP A 43 16.24 -8.00 -8.93
C ASP A 43 14.84 -7.35 -8.93
N ALA A 44 14.10 -7.52 -10.03
CA ALA A 44 12.76 -6.94 -10.19
C ALA A 44 11.64 -7.72 -9.47
N LYS A 45 11.92 -8.96 -9.05
CA LYS A 45 10.97 -9.88 -8.40
C LYS A 45 11.14 -9.91 -6.89
N MET A 46 12.35 -9.73 -6.38
CA MET A 46 12.62 -9.83 -4.95
C MET A 46 13.56 -8.71 -4.44
N PRO A 47 13.35 -8.23 -3.20
CA PRO A 47 14.27 -7.28 -2.60
C PRO A 47 15.64 -7.93 -2.33
N LYS A 48 16.71 -7.15 -2.51
CA LYS A 48 18.10 -7.60 -2.31
C LYS A 48 18.41 -8.01 -0.88
N TRP A 49 17.87 -7.27 0.10
CA TRP A 49 18.07 -7.52 1.52
C TRP A 49 16.78 -8.06 2.11
N GLN A 50 16.83 -9.28 2.64
CA GLN A 50 15.69 -9.98 3.24
C GLN A 50 16.09 -10.46 4.63
N MET A 51 15.10 -10.65 5.51
CA MET A 51 15.30 -11.30 6.81
C MET A 51 16.41 -10.60 7.62
N GLU A 52 17.34 -11.35 8.21
CA GLU A 52 18.47 -10.86 9.01
C GLU A 52 19.38 -9.88 8.30
N ALA A 53 19.47 -9.96 6.97
CA ALA A 53 20.25 -9.01 6.17
C ALA A 53 19.53 -7.66 5.98
N SER A 54 18.25 -7.58 6.36
CA SER A 54 17.42 -6.37 6.31
C SER A 54 17.25 -5.75 7.70
N ILE A 55 16.89 -4.47 7.74
CA ILE A 55 16.59 -3.75 8.98
C ILE A 55 15.33 -4.30 9.68
N ILE A 56 14.43 -4.95 8.94
CA ILE A 56 13.15 -5.48 9.44
C ILE A 56 13.39 -6.76 10.27
N GLY A 57 14.46 -7.51 9.98
CA GLY A 57 14.77 -8.78 10.65
C GLY A 57 13.83 -9.93 10.25
N ASN A 58 13.75 -10.95 11.13
CA ASN A 58 13.01 -12.20 10.88
C ASN A 58 11.60 -12.23 11.47
N ASN A 59 11.21 -11.22 12.24
CA ASN A 59 9.95 -11.20 12.95
C ASN A 59 8.94 -10.36 12.16
N PRO A 60 7.93 -10.98 11.52
CA PRO A 60 6.92 -10.22 10.80
C PRO A 60 6.09 -9.35 11.76
N GLY A 61 5.71 -8.16 11.31
CA GLY A 61 4.78 -7.31 12.05
C GLY A 61 3.36 -7.88 12.03
N LEU A 62 2.56 -7.52 13.04
CA LEU A 62 1.13 -7.84 13.11
C LEU A 62 0.31 -6.55 12.98
N GLY A 63 -0.56 -6.49 11.98
CA GLY A 63 -1.57 -5.43 11.84
C GLY A 63 -2.95 -5.97 12.19
N PHE A 64 -3.87 -5.09 12.59
CA PHE A 64 -5.25 -5.43 12.91
C PHE A 64 -6.24 -4.58 12.10
N ARG A 65 -7.50 -5.00 12.02
CA ARG A 65 -8.61 -4.23 11.45
C ARG A 65 -9.80 -4.26 12.42
N PRO A 66 -10.68 -3.26 12.42
CA PRO A 66 -10.63 -2.02 11.63
C PRO A 66 -9.61 -1.04 12.20
N THR A 67 -9.00 -0.25 11.31
CA THR A 67 -8.15 0.88 11.71
C THR A 67 -8.98 2.16 11.82
N PRO A 68 -8.68 3.04 12.78
CA PRO A 68 -9.34 4.35 12.87
C PRO A 68 -9.10 5.22 11.62
N ASP A 69 -9.96 6.22 11.48
CA ASP A 69 -9.93 7.18 10.37
C ASP A 69 -8.58 7.92 10.28
N THR A 70 -8.27 8.43 9.10
CA THR A 70 -7.11 9.24 8.73
C THR A 70 -6.84 10.41 9.69
N ALA A 71 -7.88 11.00 10.26
CA ALA A 71 -7.75 12.06 11.26
C ALA A 71 -7.19 11.60 12.62
N ASN A 72 -7.22 10.29 12.90
CA ASN A 72 -6.75 9.67 14.15
C ASN A 72 -5.84 8.46 13.87
N VAL A 73 -5.04 8.51 12.79
CA VAL A 73 -4.14 7.39 12.39
C VAL A 73 -3.14 6.97 13.46
N GLU A 74 -2.80 7.86 14.39
CA GLU A 74 -1.88 7.56 15.50
C GLU A 74 -2.55 6.77 16.62
N SER A 75 -3.88 6.67 16.62
CA SER A 75 -4.62 5.90 17.60
C SER A 75 -4.79 4.46 17.15
N THR A 76 -4.72 3.52 18.10
CA THR A 76 -5.13 2.12 17.92
C THR A 76 -6.46 1.83 18.61
N LEU A 77 -7.16 2.86 19.10
CA LEU A 77 -8.36 2.72 19.92
C LEU A 77 -9.60 2.45 19.05
N ILE A 78 -10.22 1.29 19.28
CA ILE A 78 -11.58 1.00 18.80
C ILE A 78 -12.54 1.35 19.94
N TYR A 79 -13.31 2.42 19.75
CA TYR A 79 -14.33 2.86 20.70
C TYR A 79 -15.69 2.94 20.02
N TYR A 80 -16.69 2.31 20.62
CA TYR A 80 -18.07 2.31 20.16
C TYR A 80 -19.02 2.03 21.33
N ARG A 81 -20.33 2.18 21.09
CA ARG A 81 -21.39 1.80 22.02
C ARG A 81 -22.28 0.76 21.34
N ALA A 82 -22.37 -0.44 21.89
CA ALA A 82 -23.16 -1.53 21.30
C ALA A 82 -24.63 -1.15 21.04
N ASN A 83 -25.23 -0.35 21.95
CA ASN A 83 -26.60 0.12 21.82
C ASN A 83 -26.79 1.28 20.81
N ASP A 84 -25.70 1.83 20.27
CA ASP A 84 -25.71 2.93 19.31
C ASP A 84 -25.34 2.43 17.92
N LYS A 85 -26.37 2.20 17.10
CA LYS A 85 -26.24 1.71 15.71
C LYS A 85 -25.28 2.55 14.88
N GLY A 86 -25.22 3.87 15.08
CA GLY A 86 -24.31 4.73 14.32
C GLY A 86 -22.84 4.41 14.62
N SER A 87 -22.53 4.14 15.89
CA SER A 87 -21.18 3.78 16.32
C SER A 87 -20.75 2.37 15.89
N VAL A 88 -21.68 1.42 15.83
CA VAL A 88 -21.45 0.07 15.30
C VAL A 88 -21.24 0.11 13.78
N LEU A 89 -22.10 0.83 13.06
CA LEU A 89 -22.02 0.99 11.61
C LEU A 89 -20.70 1.65 11.17
N LYS A 90 -20.17 2.58 11.97
CA LYS A 90 -18.87 3.20 11.72
C LYS A 90 -17.76 2.17 11.54
N TRP A 91 -17.67 1.18 12.45
CA TRP A 91 -16.60 0.20 12.43
C TRP A 91 -16.86 -0.95 11.47
N SER A 92 -18.10 -1.46 11.44
CA SER A 92 -18.47 -2.52 10.49
C SER A 92 -18.25 -2.09 9.05
N LYS A 93 -18.54 -0.83 8.69
CA LYS A 93 -18.27 -0.31 7.35
C LYS A 93 -16.78 -0.34 6.98
N VAL A 94 -15.89 0.01 7.92
CA VAL A 94 -14.43 -0.06 7.68
C VAL A 94 -13.99 -1.50 7.41
N ILE A 95 -14.55 -2.46 8.13
CA ILE A 95 -14.26 -3.88 7.90
C ILE A 95 -14.84 -4.34 6.56
N ASP A 96 -16.06 -3.92 6.21
CA ASP A 96 -16.69 -4.24 4.93
C ASP A 96 -15.90 -3.69 3.74
N GLU A 97 -15.46 -2.44 3.81
CA GLU A 97 -14.64 -1.82 2.77
C GLU A 97 -13.30 -2.56 2.59
N PHE A 98 -12.70 -3.02 3.69
CA PHE A 98 -11.49 -3.84 3.65
C PHE A 98 -11.75 -5.24 3.04
N LEU A 99 -12.84 -5.90 3.43
CA LEU A 99 -13.18 -7.26 2.99
C LEU A 99 -13.84 -7.33 1.62
N ASP A 100 -14.27 -6.22 1.02
CA ASP A 100 -14.91 -6.18 -0.31
C ASP A 100 -14.06 -6.88 -1.39
N GLN A 101 -12.74 -6.70 -1.36
CA GLN A 101 -11.85 -7.37 -2.30
C GLN A 101 -11.82 -8.88 -2.11
N TYR A 102 -12.04 -9.38 -0.90
CA TYR A 102 -12.05 -10.81 -0.59
C TYR A 102 -13.35 -11.50 -1.02
N ARG A 103 -14.47 -10.77 -1.06
CA ARG A 103 -15.78 -11.30 -1.47
C ARG A 103 -15.98 -11.41 -2.98
N LYS A 104 -15.17 -10.70 -3.77
CA LYS A 104 -15.21 -10.79 -5.24
C LYS A 104 -14.82 -12.21 -5.66
N LYS A 105 -15.78 -12.95 -6.24
CA LYS A 105 -15.56 -14.32 -6.76
C LYS A 105 -15.20 -14.23 -8.24
N GLY A 106 -14.08 -14.83 -8.62
CA GLY A 106 -13.67 -14.93 -10.03
C GLY A 106 -14.09 -16.28 -10.56
N SER A 107 -15.11 -16.31 -11.40
CA SER A 107 -15.54 -17.55 -12.08
C SER A 107 -14.74 -17.77 -13.37
N GLY A 108 -13.40 -17.78 -13.30
CA GLY A 108 -12.49 -18.35 -14.31
C GLY A 108 -12.57 -17.91 -15.79
N VAL A 109 -13.57 -17.15 -16.24
CA VAL A 109 -13.76 -16.73 -17.62
C VAL A 109 -14.59 -15.45 -17.62
N GLY A 110 -13.95 -14.32 -17.93
CA GLY A 110 -14.62 -13.07 -18.26
C GLY A 110 -15.34 -12.40 -17.09
N GLU A 111 -14.82 -11.25 -16.68
CA GLU A 111 -15.47 -10.26 -15.80
C GLU A 111 -15.34 -10.52 -14.29
N ALA A 112 -14.17 -10.17 -13.75
CA ALA A 112 -14.02 -9.04 -12.83
C ALA A 112 -12.54 -8.92 -12.46
N THR A 113 -11.93 -7.75 -12.69
CA THR A 113 -10.53 -7.50 -12.31
C THR A 113 -10.36 -7.73 -10.81
N GLY A 114 -9.66 -8.79 -10.39
CA GLY A 114 -9.25 -9.00 -8.99
C GLY A 114 -9.52 -10.38 -8.38
N ALA A 115 -10.26 -11.27 -9.06
CA ALA A 115 -10.59 -12.61 -8.51
C ALA A 115 -10.34 -13.78 -9.46
N GLU A 116 -10.02 -13.52 -10.73
CA GLU A 116 -9.85 -14.52 -11.81
C GLU A 116 -8.73 -15.54 -11.57
N ASN A 117 -7.85 -15.28 -10.59
CA ASN A 117 -6.69 -16.14 -10.28
C ASN A 117 -6.76 -16.79 -8.89
N ARG A 118 -7.88 -16.71 -8.18
CA ARG A 118 -8.02 -17.29 -6.84
C ARG A 118 -8.44 -18.75 -6.92
N VAL A 119 -7.76 -19.61 -6.18
CA VAL A 119 -8.08 -21.04 -6.12
C VAL A 119 -8.16 -21.49 -4.66
N ALA A 120 -8.99 -22.51 -4.41
CA ALA A 120 -9.06 -23.12 -3.10
C ALA A 120 -7.71 -23.76 -2.75
N CYS A 121 -7.14 -23.37 -1.62
CA CYS A 121 -5.88 -23.91 -1.11
C CYS A 121 -6.13 -24.77 0.14
N SER A 122 -5.49 -25.93 0.16
CA SER A 122 -5.28 -26.78 1.34
C SER A 122 -3.80 -26.71 1.78
N PRO A 123 -3.48 -26.90 3.07
CA PRO A 123 -2.10 -27.04 3.55
C PRO A 123 -1.29 -28.15 2.85
N THR A 124 -1.99 -29.12 2.25
CA THR A 124 -1.40 -30.25 1.51
C THR A 124 -1.38 -30.06 0.00
N SER A 125 -1.85 -28.91 -0.51
CA SER A 125 -1.84 -28.62 -1.94
C SER A 125 -0.41 -28.55 -2.45
N GLY A 126 -0.18 -29.02 -3.68
CA GLY A 126 1.07 -28.76 -4.39
C GLY A 126 1.25 -27.29 -4.75
N ALA A 127 2.31 -27.00 -5.50
CA ALA A 127 2.57 -25.65 -6.00
C ALA A 127 1.40 -25.15 -6.86
N LEU A 128 1.00 -23.90 -6.63
CA LEU A 128 0.02 -23.20 -7.43
C LEU A 128 0.53 -22.99 -8.85
N GLY A 129 -0.39 -22.92 -9.82
CA GLY A 129 -0.08 -22.54 -11.20
C GLY A 129 0.41 -21.09 -11.29
N GLU A 130 1.01 -20.74 -12.42
CA GLU A 130 1.49 -19.37 -12.63
C GLU A 130 0.36 -18.35 -12.45
N LYS A 131 0.64 -17.32 -11.64
CA LYS A 131 -0.29 -16.23 -11.30
C LYS A 131 -1.50 -16.62 -10.44
N GLN A 132 -1.64 -17.89 -10.04
CA GLN A 132 -2.69 -18.31 -9.11
C GLN A 132 -2.34 -17.91 -7.67
N VAL A 133 -3.36 -17.57 -6.90
CA VAL A 133 -3.24 -17.21 -5.48
C VAL A 133 -4.28 -17.98 -4.67
N CYS A 134 -4.00 -18.19 -3.39
CA CYS A 134 -4.96 -18.83 -2.51
C CYS A 134 -6.16 -17.93 -2.23
N ASP A 135 -7.36 -18.50 -2.34
CA ASP A 135 -8.58 -17.84 -1.90
C ASP A 135 -8.67 -17.85 -0.37
N VAL A 136 -9.29 -16.81 0.18
CA VAL A 136 -9.54 -16.66 1.63
C VAL A 136 -11.04 -16.53 1.83
N PRO A 137 -11.73 -17.56 2.36
CA PRO A 137 -13.17 -17.56 2.50
C PRO A 137 -13.62 -16.72 3.69
N VAL A 138 -13.68 -15.40 3.50
CA VAL A 138 -14.05 -14.45 4.57
C VAL A 138 -15.49 -14.59 5.05
N ASP A 139 -16.35 -15.23 4.25
CA ASP A 139 -17.74 -15.53 4.62
C ASP A 139 -17.81 -16.62 5.73
N ASP A 140 -16.76 -17.42 5.88
CA ASP A 140 -16.69 -18.50 6.87
C ASP A 140 -16.19 -18.02 8.25
N PHE A 141 -15.92 -16.73 8.41
CA PHE A 141 -15.35 -16.15 9.65
C PHE A 141 -16.39 -16.01 10.77
N HIS A 142 -17.36 -16.91 10.90
CA HIS A 142 -18.39 -16.83 11.94
C HIS A 142 -17.76 -16.76 13.35
N PRO A 143 -18.18 -15.81 14.21
CA PRO A 143 -19.30 -14.88 14.07
C PRO A 143 -19.02 -13.56 13.32
N CYS A 144 -17.77 -13.31 12.91
CA CYS A 144 -17.25 -12.11 12.27
C CYS A 144 -17.66 -11.93 10.79
N THR A 145 -18.96 -11.99 10.53
CA THR A 145 -19.54 -11.79 9.20
C THR A 145 -20.27 -10.44 9.11
N PRO A 146 -20.45 -9.89 7.90
CA PRO A 146 -21.25 -8.67 7.70
C PRO A 146 -22.69 -8.82 8.19
N ALA A 147 -23.28 -10.02 8.07
CA ALA A 147 -24.64 -10.31 8.56
C ALA A 147 -24.78 -10.09 10.07
N ASN A 148 -23.72 -10.33 10.85
CA ASN A 148 -23.69 -10.15 12.30
C ASN A 148 -23.03 -8.82 12.71
N GLN A 149 -22.78 -7.90 11.76
CA GLN A 149 -22.03 -6.66 11.98
C GLN A 149 -20.72 -6.89 12.76
N TYR A 150 -20.02 -7.97 12.44
CA TYR A 150 -18.77 -8.36 13.10
C TYR A 150 -18.88 -8.45 14.63
N ASN A 151 -20.05 -8.84 15.13
CA ASN A 151 -20.36 -9.05 16.54
C ASN A 151 -20.26 -7.77 17.42
N TYR A 152 -20.30 -6.59 16.79
CA TYR A 152 -20.28 -5.31 17.51
C TYR A 152 -21.60 -5.05 18.27
N GLU A 153 -22.78 -5.43 17.74
CA GLU A 153 -24.05 -5.22 18.47
C GLU A 153 -24.14 -6.04 19.76
N GLU A 154 -23.50 -7.21 19.80
CA GLU A 154 -23.47 -8.12 20.97
C GLU A 154 -22.38 -7.74 22.00
N GLY A 155 -21.62 -6.66 21.77
CA GLY A 155 -20.58 -6.21 22.70
C GLY A 155 -19.28 -7.02 22.65
N GLY A 156 -19.11 -7.92 21.68
CA GLY A 156 -17.91 -8.75 21.49
C GLY A 156 -17.28 -8.53 20.11
N PRO A 157 -16.71 -7.33 19.83
CA PRO A 157 -16.33 -6.93 18.49
C PRO A 157 -15.20 -7.80 17.92
N CYS A 158 -15.26 -8.12 16.63
CA CYS A 158 -14.16 -8.76 15.93
C CYS A 158 -13.06 -7.75 15.53
N VAL A 159 -11.81 -8.20 15.68
CA VAL A 159 -10.56 -7.46 15.38
C VAL A 159 -9.62 -8.33 14.54
#